data_AF-A0A7W8A7A4-F1
#
_entry.id   AF-A0A7W8A7A4-F1
#
_cell.length_a   1.000
_cell.length_b   1.000
_cell.length_c   1.000
_cell.angle_alpha   90.00
_cell.angle_beta   90.00
_cell.angle_gamma   90.00
#
_symmetry.space_group_name_H-M   'P 1'
#
loop_
_entity.id
_entity.type
_entity.pdbx_description
1 polymer ?
#
loop_
_entity_poly.entity_id
_entity_poly.type
_entity_poly.pdbx_seq_one_letter_code
_entity_poly.pdbx_strand_id
1 'polypeptide(L)'
;MSAEDRRRLEEAQERVVAALVTGARAPEGFDADRLRAQAASLVSKRRGVVARLRPDAALAAGAELRAEFAAYAAARTAPPKGYREDADAFAAWMQERGRLPKQTRGWRDRLPWRRKTS
;
A
#
# COMPACT_ATOMS: atom_id res chain seq x y z
N MET A 1 15.09 -32.10 -1.54
CA MET A 1 15.14 -30.65 -1.86
C MET A 1 16.42 -30.10 -1.24
N SER A 2 17.36 -29.66 -2.09
CA SER A 2 18.69 -29.20 -1.69
C SER A 2 18.64 -27.78 -1.11
N ALA A 3 19.63 -27.40 -0.31
CA ALA A 3 19.81 -26.03 0.17
C ALA A 3 20.02 -25.04 -0.99
N GLU A 4 20.54 -25.53 -2.13
CA GLU A 4 20.66 -24.77 -3.38
C GLU A 4 19.30 -24.46 -4.02
N ASP A 5 18.34 -25.38 -3.93
CA ASP A 5 16.98 -25.18 -4.42
C ASP A 5 16.26 -24.10 -3.61
N ARG A 6 16.52 -24.04 -2.29
CA ARG A 6 15.94 -23.01 -1.40
C ARG A 6 16.49 -21.62 -1.68
N ARG A 7 17.80 -21.48 -1.91
CA ARG A 7 18.41 -20.19 -2.27
C ARG A 7 17.93 -19.68 -3.63
N ARG A 8 17.82 -20.56 -4.63
CA ARG A 8 17.25 -20.21 -5.95
C ARG A 8 15.78 -19.81 -5.85
N LEU A 9 15.03 -20.43 -4.93
CA LEU A 9 13.63 -20.07 -4.65
C LEU A 9 13.51 -18.70 -3.99
N GLU A 10 14.37 -18.37 -3.02
CA GLU A 10 14.40 -17.07 -2.34
C GLU A 10 14.77 -15.94 -3.31
N GLU A 11 15.78 -16.14 -4.16
CA GLU A 11 16.17 -15.17 -5.20
C GLU A 11 15.07 -14.99 -6.27
N ALA A 12 14.37 -16.07 -6.63
CA ALA A 12 13.23 -16.00 -7.54
C ALA A 12 12.06 -15.25 -6.89
N GLN A 13 11.84 -15.41 -5.59
CA GLN A 13 10.78 -14.76 -4.83
C GLN A 13 10.99 -13.24 -4.74
N GLU A 14 12.23 -12.78 -4.54
CA GLU A 14 12.57 -11.35 -4.59
C GLU A 14 12.38 -10.76 -5.99
N ARG A 15 12.75 -11.50 -7.05
CA ARG A 15 12.53 -11.07 -8.45
C ARG A 15 11.05 -11.01 -8.82
N VAL A 16 10.20 -11.90 -8.28
CA VAL A 16 8.75 -11.86 -8.46
C VAL A 16 8.17 -10.59 -7.84
N VAL A 17 8.57 -10.27 -6.61
CA VAL A 17 8.09 -9.06 -5.92
C VAL A 17 8.55 -7.80 -6.66
N ALA A 18 9.81 -7.74 -7.13
CA ALA A 18 10.32 -6.63 -7.92
C ALA A 18 9.59 -6.48 -9.26
N ALA A 19 9.30 -7.58 -9.97
CA ALA A 19 8.59 -7.56 -11.24
C ALA A 19 7.12 -7.13 -11.09
N LEU A 20 6.45 -7.56 -10.01
CA LEU A 20 5.08 -7.16 -9.69
C LEU A 20 4.95 -5.68 -9.31
N VAL A 21 6.02 -5.07 -8.81
CA VAL A 21 6.08 -3.65 -8.44
C VAL A 21 6.50 -2.76 -9.61
N THR A 22 7.38 -3.25 -10.50
CA THR A 22 7.95 -2.49 -11.62
C THR A 22 7.31 -2.78 -12.99
N GLY A 23 6.47 -3.81 -13.10
CA GLY A 23 5.83 -4.22 -14.36
C GLY A 23 6.69 -5.17 -15.23
N ALA A 24 7.72 -5.79 -14.68
CA ALA A 24 8.55 -6.76 -15.39
C ALA A 24 7.83 -8.12 -15.60
N ARG A 25 8.29 -8.88 -16.60
CA ARG A 25 7.69 -10.13 -17.08
C ARG A 25 7.52 -11.16 -15.95
N ALA A 26 6.34 -11.78 -15.87
CA ALA A 26 6.05 -12.81 -14.86
C ALA A 26 6.96 -14.04 -15.02
N PRO A 27 7.28 -14.76 -13.92
CA PRO A 27 8.02 -16.02 -13.99
C PRO A 27 7.23 -17.12 -14.70
N GLU A 28 7.94 -18.06 -15.32
CA GLU A 28 7.36 -19.21 -16.00
C GLU A 28 6.44 -20.04 -15.06
N GLY A 29 5.26 -20.41 -15.57
CA GLY A 29 4.27 -21.23 -14.86
C GLY A 29 3.21 -20.47 -14.07
N PHE A 30 3.26 -19.13 -14.02
CA PHE A 30 2.22 -18.30 -13.39
C PHE A 30 1.42 -17.51 -14.42
N ASP A 31 0.10 -17.46 -14.24
CA ASP A 31 -0.78 -16.57 -14.98
C ASP A 31 -0.56 -15.11 -14.51
N ALA A 32 0.13 -14.34 -15.36
CA ALA A 32 0.47 -12.95 -15.11
C ALA A 32 -0.74 -12.04 -14.94
N ASP A 33 -1.86 -12.32 -15.60
CA ASP A 33 -3.11 -11.57 -15.46
C ASP A 33 -3.75 -11.87 -14.11
N ARG A 34 -3.77 -13.14 -13.70
CA ARG A 34 -4.29 -13.55 -12.38
C ARG A 34 -3.49 -12.92 -11.24
N LEU A 35 -2.16 -12.92 -11.32
CA LEU A 35 -1.32 -12.29 -10.30
C LEU A 35 -1.55 -10.77 -10.22
N ARG A 36 -1.68 -10.09 -11.36
CA ARG A 36 -2.00 -8.65 -11.41
C ARG A 36 -3.37 -8.35 -10.80
N ALA A 37 -4.39 -9.16 -11.10
CA ALA A 37 -5.72 -9.01 -10.52
C ALA A 37 -5.73 -9.20 -9.00
N GLN A 38 -4.97 -10.17 -8.48
CA GLN A 38 -4.82 -10.40 -7.05
C GLN A 38 -4.06 -9.24 -6.36
N ALA A 39 -2.98 -8.75 -6.96
CA ALA A 39 -2.23 -7.61 -6.46
C ALA A 39 -3.11 -6.34 -6.41
N ALA A 40 -3.86 -6.06 -7.47
CA ALA A 40 -4.81 -4.95 -7.52
C ALA A 40 -5.89 -5.06 -6.44
N SER A 41 -6.40 -6.26 -6.19
CA SER A 41 -7.38 -6.53 -5.14
C SER A 41 -6.81 -6.25 -3.74
N LEU A 42 -5.56 -6.66 -3.49
CA LEU A 42 -4.87 -6.40 -2.23
C LEU A 42 -4.63 -4.90 -2.00
N VAL A 43 -4.17 -4.19 -3.03
CA VAL A 43 -3.99 -2.73 -2.97
C VAL A 43 -5.32 -2.03 -2.69
N SER A 44 -6.41 -2.45 -3.34
CA SER A 44 -7.74 -1.90 -3.10
C SER A 44 -8.22 -2.14 -1.66
N LYS A 45 -8.01 -3.34 -1.12
CA LYS A 45 -8.34 -3.67 0.28
C LYS A 45 -7.57 -2.80 1.26
N ARG A 46 -6.24 -2.68 1.06
CA ARG A 46 -5.37 -1.84 1.90
C ARG A 46 -5.81 -0.38 1.86
N ARG A 47 -6.08 0.17 0.68
CA ARG A 47 -6.61 1.54 0.50
C ARG A 47 -7.87 1.77 1.32
N GLY A 48 -8.81 0.83 1.32
CA GLY A 48 -10.03 0.92 2.12
C GLY A 48 -9.77 0.97 3.62
N VAL A 49 -8.86 0.13 4.13
CA VAL A 49 -8.49 0.14 5.55
C VAL A 49 -7.75 1.44 5.92
N VAL A 50 -6.80 1.87 5.09
CA VAL A 50 -6.05 3.12 5.30
C VAL A 50 -6.98 4.33 5.28
N ALA A 51 -7.95 4.39 4.37
CA ALA A 51 -8.92 5.47 4.35
C ALA A 51 -9.75 5.57 5.64
N ARG A 52 -10.00 4.44 6.30
CA ARG A 52 -10.69 4.40 7.60
C ARG A 52 -9.77 4.80 8.76
N LEU A 53 -8.49 4.44 8.71
CA LEU A 53 -7.51 4.72 9.78
C LEU A 53 -6.90 6.13 9.71
N ARG A 54 -6.67 6.63 8.49
CA ARG A 54 -6.11 7.95 8.17
C ARG A 54 -7.00 8.68 7.16
N PRO A 55 -8.19 9.07 7.61
CA PRO A 55 -9.14 9.75 6.75
C PRO A 55 -8.73 11.18 6.37
N ASP A 56 -7.79 11.82 7.07
CA ASP A 56 -7.14 13.05 6.57
C ASP A 56 -6.52 12.80 5.22
N ALA A 57 -5.68 11.78 5.17
CA ALA A 57 -4.91 11.46 3.98
C ALA A 57 -5.86 11.07 2.84
N ALA A 58 -6.95 10.36 3.16
CA ALA A 58 -7.99 10.04 2.19
C ALA A 58 -8.73 11.28 1.68
N LEU A 59 -9.15 12.19 2.56
CA LEU A 59 -9.83 13.43 2.18
C LEU A 59 -8.92 14.37 1.39
N ALA A 60 -7.65 14.48 1.81
CA ALA A 60 -6.64 15.28 1.15
C ALA A 60 -6.32 14.73 -0.25
N ALA A 61 -6.33 13.40 -0.44
CA ALA A 61 -6.19 12.80 -1.75
C ALA A 61 -7.45 12.96 -2.62
N GLY A 62 -8.64 12.99 -2.01
CA GLY A 62 -9.91 13.15 -2.72
C GLY A 62 -10.12 12.10 -3.82
N ALA A 63 -10.46 12.55 -5.03
CA ALA A 63 -10.62 11.70 -6.20
C ALA A 63 -9.34 10.92 -6.57
N GLU A 64 -8.17 11.48 -6.24
CA GLU A 64 -6.86 10.91 -6.55
C GLU A 64 -6.43 9.81 -5.57
N LEU A 65 -7.22 9.50 -4.54
CA LEU A 65 -6.87 8.50 -3.53
C LEU A 65 -6.48 7.15 -4.14
N ARG A 66 -7.14 6.73 -5.22
CA ARG A 66 -6.77 5.49 -5.91
C ARG A 66 -5.36 5.58 -6.51
N ALA A 67 -5.08 6.65 -7.24
CA ALA A 67 -3.81 6.85 -7.92
C ALA A 67 -2.67 7.06 -6.92
N GLU A 68 -2.87 7.92 -5.93
CA GLU A 68 -1.86 8.21 -4.89
C GLU A 68 -1.55 6.97 -4.04
N PHE A 69 -2.57 6.17 -3.67
CA PHE A 69 -2.33 4.94 -2.92
C PHE A 69 -1.61 3.88 -3.75
N ALA A 70 -1.91 3.78 -5.05
CA ALA A 70 -1.19 2.88 -5.95
C ALA A 70 0.28 3.31 -6.11
N ALA A 71 0.55 4.60 -6.29
CA ALA A 71 1.91 5.14 -6.38
C ALA A 71 2.70 4.90 -5.08
N TYR A 72 2.09 5.17 -3.93
CA TYR A 72 2.65 4.83 -2.63
C TYR A 72 2.95 3.33 -2.51
N ALA A 73 1.99 2.46 -2.85
CA ALA A 73 2.17 1.02 -2.72
C ALA A 73 3.29 0.49 -3.63
N ALA A 74 3.46 1.06 -4.83
CA ALA A 74 4.54 0.73 -5.75
C ALA A 74 5.90 1.29 -5.32
N ALA A 75 5.94 2.43 -4.63
CA ALA A 75 7.19 3.02 -4.13
C ALA A 75 7.77 2.27 -2.91
N ARG A 76 7.02 1.36 -2.30
CA ARG A 76 7.48 0.60 -1.12
C ARG A 76 8.39 -0.56 -1.53
N THR A 77 9.53 -0.67 -0.85
CA THR A 77 10.45 -1.81 -0.97
C THR A 77 10.04 -3.00 -0.11
N ALA A 78 9.20 -2.79 0.91
CA ALA A 78 8.72 -3.84 1.80
C ALA A 78 7.24 -3.68 2.18
N PRO A 79 6.52 -4.80 2.39
CA PRO A 79 5.15 -4.76 2.88
C PRO A 79 5.09 -4.11 4.28
N PRO A 80 3.99 -3.40 4.60
CA PRO A 80 3.80 -2.81 5.92
C PRO A 80 3.66 -3.91 6.98
N LYS A 81 4.17 -3.67 8.20
CA LYS A 81 4.05 -4.64 9.31
C LYS A 81 2.62 -4.76 9.85
N GLY A 82 1.73 -3.85 9.47
CA GLY A 82 0.31 -3.88 9.80
C GLY A 82 -0.44 -2.66 9.25
N TYR A 83 -1.77 -2.69 9.33
CA TYR A 83 -2.62 -1.66 8.73
C TYR A 83 -2.42 -0.26 9.33
N ARG A 84 -2.11 -0.15 10.62
CA ARG A 84 -1.87 1.14 11.28
C ARG A 84 -0.56 1.79 10.79
N GLU A 85 0.50 1.01 10.71
CA GLU A 85 1.78 1.44 10.12
C GLU A 85 1.60 1.82 8.65
N ASP A 86 0.85 1.02 7.87
CA ASP A 86 0.55 1.32 6.47
C ASP A 86 -0.16 2.67 6.30
N ALA A 87 -1.12 2.95 7.18
CA ALA A 87 -1.87 4.19 7.15
C ALA A 87 -1.01 5.40 7.53
N ASP A 88 -0.17 5.27 8.56
CA ASP A 88 0.73 6.35 8.98
C ASP A 88 1.82 6.62 7.93
N ALA A 89 2.35 5.58 7.29
CA ALA A 89 3.30 5.71 6.18
C ALA A 89 2.67 6.35 4.93
N PHE A 90 1.44 5.97 4.57
CA PHE A 90 0.73 6.65 3.47
C PHE A 90 0.51 8.13 3.76
N ALA A 91 0.20 8.49 5.01
CA ALA A 91 0.05 9.90 5.36
C ALA A 91 1.38 10.67 5.36
N ALA A 92 2.51 10.01 5.66
CA ALA A 92 3.84 10.61 5.51
C ALA A 92 4.16 10.85 4.03
N TRP A 93 3.89 9.87 3.17
CA TRP A 93 4.01 9.98 1.71
C TRP A 93 3.21 11.17 1.15
N MET A 94 1.98 11.37 1.62
CA MET A 94 1.15 12.50 1.21
C MET A 94 1.70 13.85 1.71
N GLN A 95 2.37 13.89 2.86
CA GLN A 95 3.03 15.10 3.37
C GLN A 95 4.27 15.47 2.55
N GLU A 96 5.09 14.49 2.20
CA GLU A 96 6.27 14.68 1.35
C GLU A 96 5.90 15.23 -0.03
N ARG A 97 4.71 14.87 -0.53
CA ARG A 97 4.16 15.36 -1.80
C ARG A 97 3.40 16.69 -1.67
N GLY A 98 3.41 17.31 -0.48
CA GLY A 98 2.72 18.58 -0.20
C GLY A 98 1.20 18.50 -0.26
N ARG A 99 0.63 17.29 -0.33
CA ARG A 99 -0.82 17.08 -0.44
C ARG A 99 -1.53 16.99 0.90
N LEU A 100 -0.78 16.69 1.95
CA LEU A 100 -1.26 16.73 3.33
C LEU A 100 -0.35 17.67 4.14
N PRO A 101 -0.89 18.66 4.88
CA PRO A 101 -0.05 19.50 5.73
C PRO A 101 0.62 18.64 6.82
N LYS A 102 1.88 18.96 7.15
CA LYS A 102 2.56 18.38 8.32
C LYS A 102 1.70 18.65 9.55
N GLN A 103 1.26 17.58 10.20
CA GLN A 103 0.20 17.65 11.18
C GLN A 103 0.54 18.56 12.36
N THR A 104 -0.19 19.67 12.51
CA THR A 104 -0.39 20.34 13.81
C THR A 104 -1.53 19.62 14.52
N ARG A 105 -1.42 19.46 15.83
CA ARG A 105 -2.12 18.50 16.71
C ARG A 105 -3.68 18.44 16.67
N GLY A 106 -4.40 19.14 15.79
CA GLY A 106 -5.86 19.38 15.91
C GLY A 106 -6.79 18.90 14.77
N TRP A 107 -6.32 18.28 13.70
CA TRP A 107 -7.21 17.86 12.58
C TRP A 107 -8.08 16.63 12.92
N ARG A 108 -7.60 15.73 13.81
CA ARG A 108 -8.25 14.44 14.16
C ARG A 108 -9.62 14.62 14.82
N ASP A 109 -9.88 15.79 15.36
CA ASP A 109 -11.12 16.10 16.09
C ASP A 109 -12.24 16.63 15.17
N ARG A 110 -11.95 16.87 13.88
CA ARG A 110 -12.90 17.47 12.94
C ARG A 110 -13.63 16.46 12.04
N LEU A 111 -13.51 15.16 12.30
CA LEU A 111 -14.02 14.15 11.38
C LEU A 111 -15.31 13.48 11.87
N PRO A 112 -16.31 13.34 10.98
CA PRO A 112 -17.69 13.04 11.36
C PRO A 112 -17.95 11.59 11.86
N TRP A 113 -17.00 10.65 11.73
CA TRP A 113 -17.18 9.27 12.22
C TRP A 113 -16.66 9.05 13.65
N ARG A 114 -16.28 10.11 14.39
CA ARG A 114 -15.89 10.03 15.80
C ARG A 114 -17.08 10.11 16.78
N ARG A 115 -18.24 9.50 16.44
CA ARG A 115 -19.31 9.25 17.41
C ARG A 115 -19.91 7.84 17.30
N LYS A 116 -19.93 7.16 18.46
CA LYS A 116 -20.51 5.87 18.87
C LYS A 116 -19.78 4.61 18.33
N THR A 117 -19.43 3.64 19.17
CA THR A 117 -20.30 2.93 20.11
C THR A 117 -19.68 2.61 21.48
N SER A 118 -20.50 2.89 22.51
CA SER A 118 -20.56 2.35 23.89
C SER A 118 -19.34 2.36 24.80
#